data_AF-A0A1I5LAC4-F1
#
_entry.id   AF-A0A1I5LAC4-F1
#
_cell.length_a   1.000
_cell.length_b   1.000
_cell.length_c   1.000
_cell.angle_alpha   90.00
_cell.angle_beta   90.00
_cell.angle_gamma   90.00
#
_symmetry.space_group_name_H-M   'P 1'
#
loop_
_entity.id
_entity.type
_entity.pdbx_description
1 polymer ?
#
loop_
_entity_poly.entity_id
_entity_poly.type
_entity_poly.pdbx_seq_one_letter_code
_entity_poly.pdbx_strand_id
1 'polypeptide(L)'
;MKHLFEGNWIYFAHESQLPNPGDCFTTTIGRQPVVLTRDKAGELHCLTNACAHRGAMICRRNRTTLTCPFHGWTSRNDGKLLKVKDPDGAGYPESFDTEARLC
;
A
#
# COMPACT_ATOMS: atom_id res chain seq x y z
N MET A 1 -5.76 14.13 -17.14
CA MET A 1 -5.11 13.12 -16.28
C MET A 1 -3.60 13.14 -16.46
N LYS A 2 -3.06 12.65 -17.59
CA LYS A 2 -1.62 12.60 -17.90
C LYS A 2 -0.83 13.88 -17.59
N HIS A 3 -1.28 15.03 -18.09
CA HIS A 3 -0.55 16.30 -17.98
C HIS A 3 -0.83 17.10 -16.70
N LEU A 4 -1.72 16.60 -15.83
CA LEU A 4 -2.09 17.30 -14.59
C LEU A 4 -1.65 16.53 -13.35
N PHE A 5 -2.05 15.27 -13.21
CA PHE A 5 -1.78 14.49 -11.99
C PHE A 5 -0.58 13.54 -12.12
N GLU A 6 -0.37 12.95 -13.30
CA GLU A 6 0.64 11.89 -13.50
C GLU A 6 2.02 12.46 -13.89
N GLY A 7 2.12 13.76 -14.15
CA GLY A 7 3.35 14.44 -14.58
C GLY A 7 3.76 15.63 -13.72
N ASN A 8 3.11 15.85 -12.57
CA ASN A 8 3.40 16.98 -11.68
C ASN A 8 3.47 16.53 -10.21
N TRP A 9 4.13 17.34 -9.40
CA TRP A 9 4.07 17.21 -7.94
C TRP A 9 2.71 17.64 -7.42
N ILE A 10 2.08 16.78 -6.62
CA ILE A 10 0.78 17.04 -6.01
C ILE A 10 0.97 17.05 -4.49
N TYR A 11 0.54 18.14 -3.85
CA TYR A 11 0.49 18.19 -2.39
C TYR A 11 -0.44 17.10 -1.87
N PHE A 12 0.04 16.30 -0.91
CA PHE A 12 -0.71 15.19 -0.34
C PHE A 12 -1.16 15.50 1.08
N ALA A 13 -0.20 15.68 1.99
CA ALA A 13 -0.44 15.88 3.42
C ALA A 13 0.76 16.59 4.06
N HIS A 14 0.54 17.14 5.24
CA HIS A 14 1.59 17.63 6.12
C HIS A 14 2.02 16.52 7.08
N GLU A 15 3.31 16.50 7.45
CA GLU A 15 3.87 15.46 8.30
C GLU A 15 3.15 15.32 9.66
N SER A 16 2.68 16.44 10.23
CA SER A 16 1.93 16.44 11.50
C SER A 16 0.59 15.70 11.46
N GLN A 17 0.11 15.32 10.28
CA GLN A 17 -1.10 14.49 10.14
C GLN A 17 -0.82 13.00 10.37
N LEU A 18 0.46 12.59 10.40
CA LEU A 18 0.91 11.23 10.73
C LEU A 18 2.01 11.30 11.79
N PRO A 19 1.72 11.79 13.01
CA PRO A 19 2.76 12.00 14.02
C PRO A 19 3.38 10.69 14.54
N ASN A 20 2.67 9.55 14.45
CA ASN A 20 3.09 8.30 15.08
C ASN A 20 3.34 7.17 14.07
N PRO A 21 4.28 6.25 14.37
CA PRO A 21 4.40 4.98 13.66
C PRO A 21 3.07 4.22 13.55
N GLY A 22 2.73 3.77 12.34
CA GLY A 22 1.49 3.08 12.03
C GLY A 22 0.34 3.99 11.60
N ASP A 23 0.49 5.31 11.70
CA ASP A 23 -0.48 6.26 11.17
C ASP A 23 -0.59 6.13 9.65
N CYS A 24 -1.79 6.41 9.13
CA CYS A 24 -2.03 6.46 7.70
C CYS A 24 -2.96 7.63 7.34
N PHE A 25 -2.78 8.16 6.14
CA PHE A 25 -3.65 9.16 5.54
C PHE A 25 -3.99 8.74 4.11
N THR A 26 -5.27 8.57 3.81
CA THR A 26 -5.75 8.08 2.51
C THR A 26 -6.44 9.17 1.73
N THR A 27 -6.15 9.29 0.43
CA THR A 27 -6.85 10.19 -0.48
C THR A 27 -6.79 9.65 -1.91
N THR A 28 -7.20 10.45 -2.89
CA THR A 28 -7.03 10.17 -4.31
C THR A 28 -6.15 11.22 -4.97
N ILE A 29 -5.18 10.80 -5.77
CA ILE A 29 -4.47 11.68 -6.72
C ILE A 29 -5.09 11.46 -8.10
N GLY A 30 -5.91 12.41 -8.52
CA GLY A 30 -6.73 12.26 -9.72
C GLY A 30 -7.70 11.08 -9.60
N ARG A 31 -7.36 9.94 -10.21
CA ARG A 31 -8.17 8.70 -10.17
C ARG A 31 -7.54 7.58 -9.35
N GLN A 32 -6.32 7.76 -8.86
CA GLN A 32 -5.58 6.73 -8.15
C GLN A 32 -5.83 6.84 -6.65
N PRO A 33 -6.37 5.81 -5.98
CA PRO A 33 -6.44 5.79 -4.53
C PRO A 33 -5.02 5.60 -3.98
N VAL A 34 -4.62 6.48 -3.07
CA VAL A 34 -3.27 6.51 -2.51
C VAL A 34 -3.34 6.55 -1.00
N VAL A 35 -2.31 6.01 -0.35
CA VAL A 35 -2.15 6.04 1.11
C VAL A 35 -0.74 6.46 1.45
N LEU A 36 -0.62 7.47 2.31
CA LEU A 36 0.60 7.81 3.01
C LEU A 36 0.60 7.06 4.34
N THR A 37 1.71 6.43 4.70
CA THR A 37 1.88 5.67 5.95
C THR A 37 3.15 6.11 6.65
N ARG A 38 3.19 5.97 7.98
CA ARG A 38 4.46 6.00 8.73
C ARG A 38 4.80 4.60 9.22
N ASP A 39 5.99 4.09 8.88
CA ASP A 39 6.39 2.76 9.31
C ASP A 39 6.88 2.73 10.78
N LYS A 40 7.33 1.56 11.25
CA LYS A 40 7.85 1.37 12.61
C LYS A 40 9.18 2.08 12.88
N ALA A 41 9.96 2.35 11.84
CA ALA A 41 11.20 3.11 11.94
C ALA A 41 10.94 4.63 11.94
N GLY A 42 9.72 5.05 11.60
CA GLY A 42 9.33 6.45 11.53
C GLY A 42 9.38 7.02 10.12
N GLU A 43 9.70 6.21 9.10
CA GLU A 43 9.81 6.64 7.71
C GLU A 43 8.42 6.76 7.06
N LEU A 44 8.26 7.74 6.16
CA LEU A 44 7.02 7.95 5.40
C LEU A 44 7.04 7.21 4.07
N HIS A 45 5.95 6.50 3.76
CA HIS A 45 5.79 5.78 2.49
C HIS A 45 4.48 6.15 1.81
N CYS A 46 4.54 6.46 0.52
CA CYS A 46 3.36 6.68 -0.32
C CYS A 46 3.13 5.45 -1.20
N LEU A 47 1.97 4.83 -1.07
CA LEU A 47 1.62 3.60 -1.78
C LEU A 47 0.29 3.79 -2.54
N THR A 48 0.13 3.07 -3.63
CA THR A 48 -1.22 2.85 -4.19
C THR A 48 -2.05 2.09 -3.17
N ASN A 49 -3.22 2.61 -2.79
CA ASN A 49 -4.12 1.96 -1.83
C ASN A 49 -4.95 0.87 -2.52
N ALA A 50 -4.25 -0.08 -3.14
CA ALA A 50 -4.80 -1.18 -3.90
C ALA A 50 -3.90 -2.42 -3.77
N CYS A 51 -4.49 -3.58 -3.58
CA CYS A 51 -3.75 -4.84 -3.46
C CYS A 51 -3.16 -5.22 -4.82
N ALA A 52 -1.86 -5.55 -4.86
CA ALA A 52 -1.18 -6.01 -6.08
C ALA A 52 -1.82 -7.26 -6.72
N HIS A 53 -2.56 -8.07 -5.95
CA HIS A 53 -3.25 -9.23 -6.51
C HIS A 53 -4.41 -8.84 -7.45
N ARG A 54 -5.43 -8.14 -6.93
CA ARG A 54 -6.66 -7.80 -7.70
C ARG A 54 -7.25 -6.43 -7.37
N GLY A 55 -6.44 -5.49 -6.88
CA GLY A 55 -6.81 -4.08 -6.75
C GLY A 55 -7.73 -3.71 -5.58
N ALA A 56 -8.09 -4.65 -4.70
CA ALA A 56 -8.91 -4.33 -3.52
C ALA A 56 -8.21 -3.32 -2.60
N MET A 57 -8.93 -2.36 -2.05
CA MET A 57 -8.38 -1.37 -1.10
C MET A 57 -7.82 -2.06 0.15
N ILE A 58 -6.57 -1.74 0.50
CA ILE A 58 -5.80 -2.44 1.54
C ILE A 58 -5.67 -1.65 2.85
N CYS A 59 -5.79 -0.33 2.81
CA CYS A 59 -5.70 0.54 3.98
C CYS A 59 -7.00 1.33 4.17
N ARG A 60 -7.62 1.18 5.34
CA ARG A 60 -8.85 1.89 5.74
C ARG A 60 -8.71 2.57 7.11
N ARG A 61 -7.63 2.30 7.84
CA ARG A 61 -7.36 2.75 9.21
C ARG A 61 -5.90 2.48 9.56
N ASN A 62 -5.38 3.19 10.56
CA ASN A 62 -4.00 3.09 11.03
C ASN A 62 -3.63 1.65 11.39
N ARG A 63 -2.58 1.13 10.75
CA ARG A 63 -2.06 -0.23 10.88
C ARG A 63 -0.61 -0.27 10.39
N THR A 64 0.21 -1.13 11.00
CA THR A 64 1.56 -1.45 10.50
C THR A 64 1.57 -2.60 9.49
N THR A 65 0.44 -3.30 9.35
CA THR A 65 0.21 -4.36 8.36
C THR A 65 -1.10 -4.12 7.61
N LEU A 66 -1.05 -4.30 6.30
CA LEU A 66 -2.13 -4.05 5.35
C LEU A 66 -2.58 -5.41 4.79
N THR A 67 -3.60 -6.01 5.41
CA THR A 67 -4.19 -7.27 4.94
C THR A 67 -5.35 -6.98 4.00
N CYS A 68 -5.21 -7.45 2.76
CA CYS A 68 -6.24 -7.37 1.74
C CYS A 68 -7.49 -8.16 2.18
N PRO A 69 -8.68 -7.54 2.20
CA PRO A 69 -9.91 -8.20 2.64
C PRO A 69 -10.43 -9.22 1.63
N PHE A 70 -9.87 -9.25 0.41
CA PHE A 70 -10.36 -10.14 -0.64
C PHE A 70 -9.76 -11.55 -0.51
N HIS A 71 -8.44 -11.67 -0.63
CA HIS A 71 -7.74 -12.96 -0.61
C HIS A 71 -6.68 -13.06 0.50
N GLY A 72 -6.62 -12.10 1.42
CA GLY A 72 -5.73 -12.17 2.60
C GLY A 72 -4.24 -11.94 2.34
N TRP A 73 -3.85 -11.52 1.13
CA TRP A 73 -2.49 -11.01 0.90
C TRP A 73 -2.19 -9.90 1.88
N THR A 74 -1.04 -10.00 2.56
CA THR A 74 -0.66 -9.06 3.60
C THR A 74 0.66 -8.43 3.26
N SER A 75 0.68 -7.10 3.24
CA SER A 75 1.88 -6.29 3.06
C SER A 75 2.16 -5.51 4.35
N ARG A 76 3.41 -5.16 4.60
CA ARG A 76 3.77 -4.18 5.61
C ARG A 76 3.38 -2.79 5.11
N ASN A 77 3.20 -1.84 6.02
CA ASN A 77 2.83 -0.47 5.65
C ASN A 77 3.93 0.31 4.91
N ASP A 78 5.11 -0.26 4.66
CA ASP A 78 6.14 0.25 3.73
C ASP A 78 6.04 -0.37 2.32
N GLY A 79 4.98 -1.13 2.07
CA GLY A 79 4.71 -1.78 0.79
C GLY A 79 5.26 -3.19 0.64
N LYS A 80 6.14 -3.68 1.51
CA LYS A 80 6.73 -5.03 1.37
C LYS A 80 5.67 -6.12 1.52
N LEU A 81 5.56 -7.04 0.55
CA LEU A 81 4.75 -8.25 0.68
C LEU A 81 5.31 -9.13 1.81
N LEU A 82 4.46 -9.49 2.76
CA LEU A 82 4.82 -10.33 3.90
C LEU A 82 4.25 -11.74 3.79
N LYS A 83 3.05 -11.85 3.20
CA LYS A 83 2.32 -13.12 3.14
C LYS A 83 1.37 -13.16 1.95
N VAL A 84 1.49 -14.22 1.17
CA VAL A 84 0.43 -14.75 0.31
C VAL A 84 -0.36 -15.76 1.14
N LYS A 85 -1.69 -15.65 1.16
CA LYS A 85 -2.54 -16.59 1.89
C LYS A 85 -2.67 -17.89 1.09
N ASP A 86 -2.52 -19.02 1.78
CA ASP A 86 -2.67 -20.38 1.25
C ASP A 86 -1.94 -20.59 -0.09
N PRO A 87 -0.61 -20.38 -0.15
CA PRO A 87 0.14 -20.39 -1.41
C PRO A 87 0.23 -21.80 -2.04
N ASP A 88 0.19 -22.85 -1.23
CA ASP A 88 0.29 -24.24 -1.67
C ASP A 88 -0.94 -24.63 -2.49
N GLY A 89 -0.73 -25.06 -3.73
CA GLY A 89 -1.83 -25.42 -4.65
C GLY A 89 -2.62 -24.23 -5.20
N ALA A 90 -2.25 -22.98 -4.88
CA ALA A 90 -2.93 -21.78 -5.39
C ALA A 90 -2.52 -21.38 -6.83
N GLY A 91 -1.62 -22.16 -7.46
CA GLY A 91 -1.23 -21.95 -8.86
C GLY A 91 -0.18 -20.86 -9.09
N TYR A 92 0.55 -20.44 -8.05
CA TYR A 92 1.72 -19.58 -8.23
C TYR A 92 2.87 -20.38 -8.87
N PRO A 93 3.53 -19.86 -9.93
CA PRO A 93 4.72 -20.49 -10.48
C PRO A 93 5.90 -20.39 -9.50
N GLU A 94 6.92 -21.23 -9.67
CA GLU A 94 8.16 -21.15 -8.88
C GLU A 94 8.85 -19.78 -8.98
N SER A 95 8.63 -19.08 -10.10
CA SER A 95 9.16 -17.73 -10.35
C SER A 95 8.34 -16.61 -9.68
N PHE A 96 7.32 -16.92 -8.89
CA PHE A 96 6.52 -15.90 -8.22
C PHE A 96 7.33 -15.18 -7.14
N ASP A 97 7.51 -13.87 -7.31
CA ASP A 97 8.27 -13.04 -6.39
C ASP A 97 7.46 -12.71 -5.12
N THR A 98 7.77 -13.39 -4.02
CA THR A 98 7.16 -13.14 -2.71
C THR A 98 7.75 -11.93 -1.98
N GLU A 99 8.84 -11.35 -2.50
CA GLU A 99 9.51 -10.18 -1.95
C GLU A 99 9.08 -8.86 -2.62
N ALA A 100 8.12 -8.94 -3.55
CA ALA A 100 7.56 -7.79 -4.25
C ALA A 100 7.07 -6.69 -3.30
N ARG A 101 7.16 -5.44 -3.76
CA ARG A 101 6.64 -4.26 -3.05
C ARG A 101 5.44 -3.67 -3.78
N LEU A 102 4.50 -3.15 -3.00
CA LEU A 102 3.43 -2.29 -3.52
C LEU A 102 4.04 -1.00 -4.05
N CYS A 103 3.62 -0.62 -5.26
CA CYS A 103 3.99 0.63 -5.93
C CYS A 103 3.17 1.82 -5.41
#